data_AF-A0A3C0R7H4-F1
#
_entry.id   AF-A0A3C0R7H4-F1
#
_cell.length_a   1.000
_cell.length_b   1.000
_cell.length_c   1.000
_cell.angle_alpha   90.00
_cell.angle_beta   90.00
_cell.angle_gamma   90.00
#
_symmetry.space_group_name_H-M   'P 1'
#
loop_
_entity.id
_entity.type
_entity.pdbx_description
1 polymer ?
#
loop_
_entity_poly.entity_id
_entity_poly.type
_entity_poly.pdbx_seq_one_letter_code
_entity_poly.pdbx_strand_id
1 'polypeptide(L)' 'NYVWSPTTGLNTNTGPTVIVRPTATTTYTVTSTAPNGCTGTSAITVSVNPKVTVSLKGPVCTGNGPLEAVLNN' A
#
# COMPACT_ATOMS: atom_id res chain seq x y z
N ASN A 1 -18.54 -17.74 1.45
CA ASN A 1 -17.78 -17.03 0.40
C ASN A 1 -17.02 -15.88 1.03
N TYR A 2 -15.79 -15.60 0.62
CA TYR A 2 -15.00 -14.46 1.10
C TYR A 2 -14.58 -13.64 -0.10
N VAL A 3 -14.86 -12.33 -0.08
CA VAL A 3 -14.56 -11.39 -1.16
C VAL A 3 -13.78 -10.22 -0.57
N TRP A 4 -12.64 -9.89 -1.18
CA TRP A 4 -11.73 -8.84 -0.73
C TRP A 4 -11.76 -7.64 -1.68
N SER A 5 -11.67 -6.43 -1.13
CA SER A 5 -11.62 -5.18 -1.88
C SER A 5 -10.81 -4.13 -1.13
N PRO A 6 -9.97 -3.31 -1.79
CA PRO A 6 -9.67 -3.31 -3.23
C PRO A 6 -8.80 -4.51 -3.66
N THR A 7 -8.77 -4.79 -4.97
CA THR A 7 -7.95 -5.89 -5.54
C THR A 7 -6.50 -5.47 -5.84
N THR A 8 -6.17 -4.19 -5.65
CA THR A 8 -4.83 -3.64 -5.86
C THR A 8 -3.82 -4.38 -4.99
N GLY A 9 -2.77 -4.93 -5.58
CA GLY A 9 -1.74 -5.66 -4.83
C GLY A 9 -2.19 -7.00 -4.24
N LEU A 10 -3.41 -7.48 -4.51
CA LEU A 10 -3.86 -8.82 -4.12
C LEU A 10 -3.47 -9.85 -5.18
N ASN A 11 -3.08 -11.04 -4.75
CA ASN A 11 -2.94 -12.18 -5.66
C ASN A 11 -4.31 -12.71 -6.13
N THR A 12 -5.29 -12.75 -5.23
CA THR A 12 -6.67 -13.14 -5.49
C THR A 12 -7.61 -12.29 -4.64
N ASN A 13 -8.83 -12.05 -5.13
CA ASN A 13 -9.87 -11.29 -4.40
C ASN A 13 -10.90 -12.19 -3.72
N THR A 14 -10.71 -13.51 -3.76
CA THR A 14 -11.61 -14.48 -3.13
C THR A 14 -10.83 -15.53 -2.39
N GLY A 15 -11.33 -15.91 -1.22
CA GLY A 15 -10.75 -16.96 -0.38
C GLY A 15 -10.53 -16.53 1.08
N PRO A 16 -10.34 -17.50 1.98
CA PRO A 16 -10.10 -17.24 3.40
C PRO A 16 -8.72 -16.61 3.66
N THR A 17 -7.77 -16.81 2.74
CA THR A 17 -6.42 -16.26 2.82
C THR A 17 -6.06 -15.66 1.47
N VAL A 18 -5.56 -14.43 1.49
CA VAL A 18 -5.04 -13.71 0.32
C VAL A 18 -3.67 -13.14 0.66
N ILE A 19 -2.83 -13.01 -0.35
CA ILE A 19 -1.50 -12.40 -0.24
C ILE A 19 -1.63 -10.97 -0.77
N VAL A 20 -1.28 -10.00 0.07
CA VAL A 20 -1.32 -8.57 -0.26
C VAL A 20 0.10 -8.02 -0.39
N ARG A 21 0.36 -7.29 -1.47
CA ARG A 21 1.61 -6.59 -1.79
C ARG A 21 1.33 -5.17 -2.31
N PRO A 22 0.68 -4.29 -1.51
CA PRO A 22 0.44 -2.90 -1.91
C PRO A 22 1.76 -2.12 -2.06
N THR A 23 1.76 -1.11 -2.93
CA THR A 23 2.87 -0.16 -3.09
C THR A 23 2.71 1.11 -2.23
N ALA A 24 1.52 1.33 -1.66
CA ALA A 24 1.17 2.44 -0.78
C ALA A 24 0.23 1.96 0.33
N THR A 25 0.14 2.69 1.44
CA THR A 25 -0.78 2.35 2.55
C THR A 25 -2.21 2.21 2.03
N THR A 26 -2.76 1.00 2.17
CA THR A 26 -4.05 0.63 1.59
C THR A 26 -4.89 -0.10 2.62
N THR A 27 -6.15 0.28 2.73
CA THR A 27 -7.14 -0.39 3.58
C THR A 27 -7.90 -1.42 2.75
N TYR A 28 -7.84 -2.68 3.17
CA TYR A 28 -8.57 -3.79 2.58
C TYR A 28 -9.76 -4.18 3.41
N THR A 29 -10.88 -4.43 2.76
CA THR A 29 -12.13 -4.89 3.36
C THR A 29 -12.42 -6.28 2.85
N VAL A 30 -12.59 -7.23 3.76
CA VAL A 30 -13.10 -8.57 3.47
C VAL A 30 -14.59 -8.61 3.79
N THR A 31 -15.37 -9.15 2.87
CA THR A 31 -16.79 -9.47 3.03
C THR A 31 -16.92 -10.98 3.01
N SER A 32 -17.38 -11.56 4.12
CA SER A 32 -17.74 -12.97 4.19
C SER A 32 -19.25 -13.13 4.03
N THR A 33 -19.68 -14.16 3.32
CA THR A 33 -21.09 -14.56 3.17
C THR A 33 -21.21 -16.00 3.63
N ALA A 34 -21.96 -16.23 4.69
CA ALA A 34 -22.25 -17.55 5.21
C ALA A 34 -23.33 -18.26 4.36
N PRO A 35 -23.42 -19.60 4.40
CA PRO A 35 -24.38 -20.37 3.60
C PRO A 35 -25.86 -20.04 3.89
N ASN A 36 -26.14 -19.50 5.07
CA ASN A 36 -27.46 -19.03 5.48
C ASN A 36 -27.79 -17.61 4.98
N GLY A 37 -26.91 -16.98 4.19
CA GLY A 37 -27.10 -15.64 3.62
C GLY A 37 -26.61 -14.49 4.51
N CYS A 38 -26.14 -14.76 5.74
CA CYS A 38 -25.56 -13.72 6.59
C CYS A 38 -24.24 -13.20 6.00
N THR A 39 -24.08 -11.89 5.94
CA THR A 39 -22.83 -11.25 5.52
C THR A 39 -22.12 -10.58 6.69
N GLY A 40 -20.81 -10.80 6.82
CA GLY A 40 -19.94 -10.08 7.74
C GLY A 40 -18.90 -9.28 6.96
N THR A 41 -18.51 -8.12 7.48
CA THR A 41 -17.43 -7.32 6.90
C THR A 41 -16.33 -7.09 7.92
N SER A 42 -15.08 -7.00 7.47
CA SER A 42 -13.94 -6.65 8.31
C SER A 42 -12.93 -5.86 7.51
N ALA A 43 -12.33 -4.84 8.11
CA ALA A 43 -11.35 -3.99 7.45
C ALA A 43 -9.97 -4.14 8.10
N ILE A 44 -8.93 -4.17 7.28
CA ILE A 44 -7.53 -4.32 7.66
C ILE A 44 -6.72 -3.26 6.91
N THR A 45 -6.02 -2.42 7.65
CA THR A 45 -5.14 -1.40 7.06
C THR A 45 -3.72 -1.94 6.95
N VAL A 46 -3.21 -2.04 5.73
CA VAL A 46 -1.81 -2.41 5.47
C VAL A 46 -1.03 -1.11 5.26
N SER A 47 -0.18 -0.78 6.23
CA SER A 47 0.69 0.40 6.15
C SER A 47 1.96 0.06 5.38
N VAL A 48 2.23 0.81 4.30
CA VAL A 48 3.48 0.70 3.53
C VAL A 48 4.24 2.00 3.71
N ASN A 49 5.42 1.91 4.31
CA ASN A 49 6.30 3.06 4.44
C ASN A 49 6.85 3.43 3.05
N PRO A 50 6.60 4.64 2.55
CA PRO A 50 7.14 5.07 1.28
C PRO A 50 8.66 5.11 1.35
N LYS A 51 9.29 4.75 0.23
CA LYS A 51 10.74 4.84 0.10
C LYS A 51 11.12 6.31 -0.01
N VAL A 52 11.77 6.83 1.03
CA VAL A 52 12.36 8.16 1.01
C VAL A 52 13.40 8.21 -0.11
N THR A 53 13.12 9.02 -1.13
CA THR A 53 14.05 9.20 -2.25
C THR A 53 14.75 10.53 -2.06
N VAL A 54 16.05 10.48 -1.79
CA VAL A 54 16.90 11.67 -1.71
C VAL A 54 17.25 12.09 -3.13
N SER A 55 16.70 13.22 -3.57
CA SER A 55 17.09 13.84 -4.83
C SER A 55 17.93 15.07 -4.54
N LEU A 56 19.15 15.10 -5.08
CA LEU A 56 20.00 16.28 -5.05
C LEU A 56 19.50 17.23 -6.14
N LYS A 57 18.81 18.30 -5.75
CA LYS A 57 18.34 19.32 -6.69
C LYS A 57 19.28 20.53 -6.63
N GLY A 58 20.36 20.47 -7.39
CA GLY A 58 21.27 21.60 -7.55
C GLY A 58 22.18 21.40 -8.76
N PRO A 59 22.65 22.48 -9.42
CA PRO A 59 23.69 22.33 -10.43
C PRO A 59 24.91 21.70 -9.74
N VAL A 60 25.41 20.60 -10.30
CA VAL A 60 26.70 20.02 -9.90
C VAL A 60 27.79 20.97 -10.40
N CYS A 61 27.90 22.13 -9.77
CA CYS A 61 29.02 23.03 -9.97
C CYS A 61 30.16 22.55 -9.08
N THR A 62 31.35 22.40 -9.66
CA THR A 62 32.61 22.12 -8.99
C THR A 62 33.04 23.28 -8.08
N GLY A 63 32.27 23.52 -7.02
CA GLY A 63 32.49 24.60 -6.06
C GLY A 63 31.54 24.51 -4.86
N ASN A 64 32.01 23.83 -3.82
CA ASN A 64 31.59 23.85 -2.41
C ASN A 64 30.40 24.76 -2.01
N GLY A 65 29.17 24.42 -2.43
CA GLY A 65 27.93 24.90 -1.81
C GLY A 65 27.21 23.74 -1.11
N PRO A 66 26.50 23.95 0.01
CA PRO A 66 25.79 22.88 0.68
C PRO A 66 24.69 22.35 -0.24
N LEU A 67 24.79 21.08 -0.61
CA LEU A 67 23.76 20.40 -1.39
C LEU A 67 22.50 20.27 -0.52
N GLU A 68 21.42 20.96 -0.92
CA GLU A 68 20.13 20.82 -0.25
C GLU A 68 19.48 19.50 -0.69
N ALA A 69 19.45 18.54 0.23
CA ALA A 69 18.74 17.28 0.04
C ALA A 69 17.25 17.51 0.28
N VAL A 70 16.44 17.43 -0.79
CA VAL A 70 14.98 17.47 -0.65
C VAL A 70 14.50 16.05 -0.35
N LEU A 71 13.84 15.89 0.81
CA LEU A 71 13.19 14.65 1.21
C LEU A 71 11.79 14.62 0.62
N ASN A 72 11.55 13.74 -0.36
CA ASN A 72 10.22 13.49 -0.90
C ASN A 72 9.70 12.16 -0.37
N ASN A 73 8.47 12.19 0.17
CA ASN A 73 7.75 11.06 0.73
C ASN A 73 6.53 10.71 -0.14
#